data_AF-A0A091NMD3-F1
#
_entry.id   AF-A0A091NMD3-F1
#
_cell.length_a   1.000
_cell.length_b   1.000
_cell.length_c   1.000
_cell.angle_alpha   90.00
_cell.angle_beta   90.00
_cell.angle_gamma   90.00
#
_symmetry.space_group_name_H-M   'P 1'
#
loop_
_entity.id
_entity.type
_entity.pdbx_description
1 polymer ?
#
loop_
_entity_poly.entity_id
_entity_poly.type
_entity_poly.pdbx_seq_one_letter_code
_entity_poly.pdbx_strand_id
1 'polypeptide(L)'
;SNQDCSNHNITFKNTLYATTYTLIFIPGLLANSAALWVLCRFISKRNKAVIFMINLAVADLAHVLSLPLRIYYYISSTWPFGSGPCLVCFYLKYLNMYASICFLTCISIQRYFFLYQPFKAKDWKRRYDVAISMAIWLVVGVACLPFPIMRSKGMAEHNSSCFADLQVREITSKVATVLMMGTAELLGFVGPLTIILFCTWKTKVSLQGFHITQESSGERRKALKMVTMCAIVFCVCFAPYHINFFFYMLVKEKVISNCILSTITLYAQPFCLSLASLDCCLDPILYFFMTSEFQDQISRHSSIVIRSRLMSKESASSF
;
A
#
# COMPACT_ATOMS: atom_id res chain seq x y z
N SER A 1 -31.40 -9.07 -27.84
CA SER A 1 -31.31 -7.60 -27.78
C SER A 1 -29.88 -7.17 -27.53
N ASN A 2 -29.24 -6.58 -28.54
CA ASN A 2 -27.95 -5.90 -28.41
C ASN A 2 -28.17 -4.63 -27.60
N GLN A 3 -28.02 -4.70 -26.29
CA GLN A 3 -27.98 -3.53 -25.44
C GLN A 3 -26.54 -3.01 -25.49
N ASP A 4 -26.37 -1.87 -26.14
CA ASP A 4 -25.08 -1.21 -26.30
C ASP A 4 -24.61 -0.75 -24.90
N CYS A 5 -23.74 -1.53 -24.25
CA CYS A 5 -23.21 -1.25 -22.90
C CYS A 5 -22.18 -0.09 -22.90
N SER A 6 -22.25 0.79 -23.89
CA SER A 6 -21.09 1.54 -24.40
C SER A 6 -20.94 2.94 -23.83
N ASN A 7 -21.80 3.38 -22.90
CA ASN A 7 -21.69 4.73 -22.30
C ASN A 7 -21.72 4.69 -20.76
N HIS A 8 -20.67 4.14 -20.16
CA HIS A 8 -20.41 4.34 -18.73
C HIS A 8 -19.64 5.64 -18.53
N ASN A 9 -20.36 6.77 -18.56
CA ASN A 9 -19.79 8.05 -18.16
C ASN A 9 -19.69 8.07 -16.63
N ILE A 10 -18.55 7.64 -16.08
CA ILE A 10 -18.31 7.55 -14.62
C ILE A 10 -18.01 8.96 -14.09
N THR A 11 -19.05 9.79 -13.98
CA THR A 11 -18.97 11.21 -13.63
C THR A 11 -18.41 11.45 -12.23
N PHE A 12 -18.59 10.51 -11.29
CA PHE A 12 -18.12 10.66 -9.91
C PHE A 12 -16.62 10.37 -9.70
N LYS A 13 -15.94 9.75 -10.69
CA LYS A 13 -14.56 9.24 -10.55
C LYS A 13 -13.58 10.33 -10.12
N ASN A 14 -13.65 11.49 -10.77
CA ASN A 14 -12.76 12.62 -10.48
C ASN A 14 -13.00 13.17 -9.07
N THR A 15 -14.26 13.37 -8.69
CA THR A 15 -14.64 13.82 -7.34
C THR A 15 -14.20 12.84 -6.26
N LEU A 16 -14.34 11.54 -6.51
CA LEU A 16 -13.89 10.50 -5.59
C LEU A 16 -12.38 10.55 -5.40
N TYR A 17 -11.59 10.53 -6.48
CA TYR A 17 -10.13 10.59 -6.38
C TYR A 17 -9.65 11.89 -5.74
N ALA A 18 -10.20 13.05 -6.12
CA ALA A 18 -9.83 14.32 -5.51
C ALA A 18 -10.10 14.32 -4.00
N THR A 19 -11.29 13.88 -3.59
CA THR A 19 -11.68 13.80 -2.17
C THR A 19 -10.77 12.83 -1.41
N THR A 20 -10.63 11.59 -1.88
CA THR A 20 -9.80 10.58 -1.20
C THR A 20 -8.35 11.03 -1.12
N TYR A 21 -7.76 11.51 -2.21
CA TYR A 21 -6.35 11.92 -2.23
C TYR A 21 -6.08 13.13 -1.34
N THR A 22 -7.04 14.06 -1.24
CA THR A 22 -6.95 15.17 -0.29
C THR A 22 -6.99 14.68 1.16
N LEU A 23 -7.88 13.73 1.47
CA LEU A 23 -8.02 13.17 2.81
C LEU A 23 -6.79 12.37 3.27
N ILE A 24 -6.12 11.65 2.36
CA ILE A 24 -4.93 10.85 2.70
C ILE A 24 -3.63 11.65 2.69
N PHE A 25 -3.55 12.76 1.94
CA PHE A 25 -2.29 13.47 1.73
C PHE A 25 -1.66 13.95 3.04
N ILE A 26 -2.40 14.73 3.84
CA ILE A 26 -1.87 15.29 5.10
C ILE A 26 -1.60 14.20 6.13
N PRO A 27 -2.53 13.28 6.45
CA PRO A 27 -2.28 12.22 7.43
C PRO A 27 -1.14 11.30 6.99
N GLY A 28 -1.12 10.88 5.72
CA GLY A 28 -0.07 10.01 5.17
C GLY A 28 1.31 10.67 5.23
N LEU A 29 1.40 11.96 4.93
CA LEU A 29 2.67 12.68 4.96
C LEU A 29 3.21 12.78 6.39
N LEU A 30 2.36 13.23 7.32
CA LEU A 30 2.74 13.42 8.72
C LEU A 30 3.08 12.08 9.39
N ALA A 31 2.22 11.08 9.24
CA ALA A 31 2.37 9.80 9.90
C ALA A 31 3.59 9.02 9.40
N ASN A 32 3.82 8.96 8.08
CA ASN A 32 4.98 8.26 7.54
C ASN A 32 6.29 9.02 7.77
N SER A 33 6.28 10.36 7.76
CA SER A 33 7.48 11.16 8.11
C SER A 33 7.87 10.95 9.58
N ALA A 34 6.90 10.99 10.49
CA ALA A 34 7.13 10.71 11.90
C ALA A 34 7.61 9.26 12.12
N ALA A 35 6.98 8.28 11.46
CA ALA A 35 7.39 6.89 11.52
C ALA A 35 8.82 6.70 11.03
N LEU A 36 9.17 7.25 9.86
CA LEU A 36 10.50 7.16 9.29
C LEU A 36 11.55 7.77 10.23
N TRP A 37 11.26 8.94 10.81
CA TRP A 37 12.14 9.57 11.80
C TRP A 37 12.36 8.68 13.03
N VAL A 38 11.29 8.13 13.61
CA VAL A 38 11.41 7.28 14.81
C VAL A 38 12.15 5.97 14.49
N LEU A 39 11.83 5.32 13.38
CA LEU A 39 12.43 4.07 12.93
C LEU A 39 13.94 4.22 12.69
N CYS A 40 14.33 5.28 11.98
CA CYS A 40 15.73 5.55 11.68
C CYS A 40 16.53 5.94 12.93
N ARG A 41 15.97 6.78 13.81
CA ARG A 41 16.72 7.36 14.94
C ARG A 41 16.75 6.47 16.17
N PHE A 42 15.65 5.81 16.52
CA PHE A 42 15.52 5.12 17.81
C PHE A 42 15.49 3.60 17.70
N ILE A 43 14.96 3.05 16.60
CA ILE A 43 14.64 1.61 16.53
C ILE A 43 15.65 0.83 15.67
N SER A 44 16.35 1.51 14.74
CA SER A 44 17.29 0.94 13.75
C SER A 44 18.31 -0.06 14.31
N LYS A 45 18.69 0.00 15.60
CA LYS A 45 19.66 -0.93 16.20
C LYS A 45 19.06 -2.16 16.91
N ARG A 46 17.78 -2.16 17.28
CA ARG A 46 17.20 -3.17 18.19
C ARG A 46 16.23 -4.15 17.56
N ASN A 47 15.55 -3.80 16.46
CA ASN A 47 14.47 -4.62 15.91
C ASN A 47 14.76 -5.06 14.47
N LYS A 48 14.66 -6.36 14.23
CA LYS A 48 15.06 -7.01 12.97
C LYS A 48 14.12 -6.72 11.79
N ALA A 49 12.85 -6.36 12.02
CA ALA A 49 11.94 -5.98 10.93
C ALA A 49 12.00 -4.49 10.56
N VAL A 50 12.88 -3.71 11.19
CA VAL A 50 12.92 -2.24 11.01
C VAL A 50 13.27 -1.84 9.59
N ILE A 51 14.09 -2.63 8.90
CA ILE A 51 14.45 -2.32 7.52
C ILE A 51 13.22 -2.41 6.61
N PHE A 52 12.40 -3.46 6.72
CA PHE A 52 11.19 -3.57 5.92
C PHE A 52 10.20 -2.43 6.24
N MET A 53 10.06 -2.05 7.52
CA MET A 53 9.24 -0.89 7.91
C MET A 53 9.76 0.44 7.35
N ILE A 54 11.08 0.66 7.35
CA ILE A 54 11.67 1.87 6.78
C ILE A 54 11.38 1.93 5.28
N ASN A 55 11.56 0.82 4.56
CA ASN A 55 11.30 0.79 3.12
C ASN A 55 9.81 0.97 2.79
N LEU A 56 8.91 0.41 3.62
CA LEU A 56 7.47 0.63 3.52
C LEU A 56 7.13 2.13 3.67
N ALA A 57 7.61 2.78 4.75
CA ALA A 57 7.42 4.21 4.96
C ALA A 57 8.01 5.08 3.83
N VAL A 58 9.14 4.67 3.24
CA VAL A 58 9.74 5.36 2.07
C VAL A 58 8.85 5.22 0.84
N ALA A 59 8.29 4.04 0.57
CA ALA A 59 7.37 3.81 -0.53
C ALA A 59 6.08 4.64 -0.36
N ASP A 60 5.53 4.68 0.86
CA ASP A 60 4.35 5.47 1.20
C ASP A 60 4.58 6.97 1.02
N LEU A 61 5.71 7.49 1.51
CA LEU A 61 6.08 8.90 1.32
C LEU A 61 6.23 9.25 -0.15
N ALA A 62 6.86 8.39 -0.95
CA ALA A 62 6.98 8.61 -2.39
C ALA A 62 5.61 8.68 -3.08
N HIS A 63 4.65 7.83 -2.70
CA HIS A 63 3.29 7.92 -3.19
C HIS A 63 2.59 9.20 -2.74
N VAL A 64 2.63 9.51 -1.44
CA VAL A 64 1.96 10.67 -0.86
C VAL A 64 2.46 11.99 -1.46
N LEU A 65 3.77 12.11 -1.70
CA LEU A 65 4.37 13.28 -2.36
C LEU A 65 3.91 13.47 -3.81
N SER A 66 3.43 12.41 -4.47
CA SER A 66 2.85 12.48 -5.82
C SER A 66 1.37 12.92 -5.84
N LEU A 67 0.68 12.89 -4.69
CA LEU A 67 -0.76 13.16 -4.60
C LEU A 67 -1.16 14.61 -4.94
N PRO A 68 -0.42 15.67 -4.57
CA PRO A 68 -0.81 17.04 -4.91
C PRO A 68 -1.03 17.27 -6.41
N LEU A 69 -0.16 16.69 -7.24
CA LEU A 69 -0.29 16.77 -8.70
C LEU A 69 -1.53 16.00 -9.19
N ARG A 70 -1.81 14.84 -8.61
CA ARG A 70 -3.02 14.04 -8.91
C ARG A 70 -4.29 14.79 -8.49
N ILE A 71 -4.31 15.38 -7.30
CA ILE A 71 -5.44 16.18 -6.79
C ILE A 71 -5.72 17.34 -7.75
N TYR A 72 -4.67 18.08 -8.15
CA TYR A 72 -4.81 19.16 -9.14
C TYR A 72 -5.47 18.66 -10.43
N TYR A 73 -5.02 17.52 -10.96
CA TYR A 73 -5.60 16.94 -12.17
C TYR A 73 -7.08 16.60 -12.00
N TYR A 74 -7.46 15.93 -10.91
CA TYR A 74 -8.84 15.50 -10.71
C TYR A 74 -9.81 16.64 -10.42
N ILE A 75 -9.32 17.79 -9.93
CA ILE A 75 -10.12 19.01 -9.74
C ILE A 75 -10.21 19.81 -11.04
N SER A 76 -9.08 20.10 -11.68
CA SER A 76 -9.01 21.00 -12.84
C SER A 76 -9.35 20.30 -14.16
N SER A 77 -9.30 18.96 -14.20
CA SER A 77 -9.36 18.16 -15.43
C SER A 77 -8.31 18.55 -16.49
N THR A 78 -7.24 19.23 -16.08
CA THR A 78 -6.14 19.68 -16.95
C THR A 78 -4.79 19.23 -16.40
N TRP A 79 -3.79 19.09 -17.28
CA TRP A 79 -2.43 18.72 -16.91
C TRP A 79 -1.37 19.63 -17.56
N PRO A 80 -0.93 20.70 -16.88
CA PRO A 80 0.06 21.64 -17.42
C PRO A 80 1.52 21.23 -17.17
N PHE A 81 1.78 20.17 -16.39
CA PHE A 81 3.13 19.83 -15.90
C PHE A 81 3.99 19.01 -16.89
N GLY A 82 3.49 18.75 -18.10
CA GLY A 82 4.19 17.96 -19.11
C GLY A 82 4.22 16.44 -18.84
N SER A 83 4.76 15.67 -19.78
CA SER A 83 4.70 14.20 -19.75
C SER A 83 5.54 13.56 -18.63
N GLY A 84 6.71 14.10 -18.31
CA GLY A 84 7.62 13.54 -17.29
C GLY A 84 6.96 13.36 -15.92
N PRO A 85 6.47 14.43 -15.28
CA PRO A 85 5.76 14.33 -14.01
C PRO A 85 4.52 13.44 -14.07
N CYS A 86 3.83 13.37 -15.21
CA CYS A 86 2.68 12.48 -15.39
C CYS A 86 3.09 11.01 -15.24
N LEU A 87 4.14 10.62 -15.96
CA LEU A 87 4.69 9.26 -15.94
C LEU A 87 5.23 8.91 -14.56
N VAL A 88 5.92 9.84 -13.89
CA VAL A 88 6.42 9.65 -12.52
C VAL A 88 5.26 9.43 -11.54
N CYS A 89 4.24 10.29 -11.54
CA CYS A 89 3.07 10.12 -10.67
C CYS A 89 2.32 8.82 -10.94
N PHE A 90 2.28 8.35 -12.19
CA PHE A 90 1.70 7.07 -12.54
C PHE A 90 2.53 5.91 -11.98
N TYR A 91 3.84 5.93 -12.25
CA TYR A 91 4.81 4.94 -11.78
C TYR A 91 4.84 4.81 -10.26
N LEU A 92 4.91 5.93 -9.52
CA LEU A 92 4.99 5.94 -8.06
C LEU A 92 3.78 5.27 -7.38
N LYS A 93 2.59 5.32 -7.98
CA LYS A 93 1.41 4.63 -7.43
C LYS A 93 1.55 3.11 -7.49
N TYR A 94 1.98 2.57 -8.63
CA TYR A 94 2.16 1.12 -8.77
C TYR A 94 3.39 0.62 -8.01
N LEU A 95 4.47 1.40 -8.04
CA LEU A 95 5.67 1.13 -7.26
C LEU A 95 5.34 1.01 -5.77
N ASN A 96 4.59 1.97 -5.21
CA ASN A 96 4.12 1.90 -3.82
C ASN A 96 3.25 0.67 -3.57
N MET A 97 2.19 0.46 -4.36
CA MET A 97 1.28 -0.68 -4.18
C MET A 97 2.02 -2.03 -4.12
N TYR A 98 2.88 -2.31 -5.10
CA TYR A 98 3.60 -3.58 -5.16
C TYR A 98 4.73 -3.66 -4.14
N ALA A 99 5.44 -2.57 -3.86
CA ALA A 99 6.44 -2.54 -2.79
C ALA A 99 5.80 -2.81 -1.42
N SER A 100 4.65 -2.19 -1.14
CA SER A 100 3.90 -2.39 0.11
C SER A 100 3.43 -3.83 0.26
N ILE A 101 2.87 -4.43 -0.80
CA ILE A 101 2.54 -5.87 -0.82
C ILE A 101 3.75 -6.74 -0.47
N CYS A 102 4.90 -6.51 -1.11
CA CYS A 102 6.12 -7.28 -0.86
C CYS A 102 6.64 -7.08 0.58
N PHE A 103 6.70 -5.84 1.08
CA PHE A 103 7.20 -5.56 2.43
C PHE A 103 6.27 -6.08 3.52
N LEU A 104 4.95 -5.96 3.39
CA LEU A 104 3.98 -6.57 4.32
C LEU A 104 4.11 -8.10 4.35
N THR A 105 4.35 -8.71 3.19
CA THR A 105 4.60 -10.15 3.08
C THR A 105 5.90 -10.53 3.79
N CYS A 106 7.00 -9.79 3.56
CA CYS A 106 8.27 -10.03 4.25
C CYS A 106 8.15 -9.86 5.77
N ILE A 107 7.45 -8.83 6.24
CA ILE A 107 7.17 -8.62 7.67
C ILE A 107 6.41 -9.82 8.23
N SER A 108 5.38 -10.30 7.52
CA SER A 108 4.58 -11.46 7.93
C SER A 108 5.40 -12.75 8.02
N ILE A 109 6.20 -13.04 6.99
CA ILE A 109 7.13 -14.19 6.97
C ILE A 109 8.14 -14.08 8.10
N GLN A 110 8.76 -12.92 8.28
CA GLN A 110 9.81 -12.73 9.28
C GLN A 110 9.26 -12.94 10.70
N ARG A 111 8.06 -12.43 10.99
CA ARG A 111 7.41 -12.62 12.30
C ARG A 111 7.04 -14.08 12.55
N TYR A 112 6.47 -14.73 11.55
CA TYR A 112 6.20 -16.15 11.60
C TYR A 112 7.50 -16.95 11.82
N PHE A 113 8.55 -16.69 11.03
CA PHE A 113 9.80 -17.43 11.10
C PHE A 113 10.49 -17.28 12.46
N PHE A 114 10.58 -16.05 12.99
CA PHE A 114 11.21 -15.80 14.29
C PHE A 114 10.43 -16.39 15.46
N LEU A 115 9.12 -16.53 15.32
CA LEU A 115 8.27 -17.19 16.31
C LEU A 115 8.57 -18.69 16.42
N TYR A 116 8.78 -19.38 15.29
CA TYR A 116 8.94 -20.83 15.26
C TYR A 116 10.41 -21.30 15.29
N GLN A 117 11.36 -20.46 14.89
CA GLN A 117 12.80 -20.79 14.86
C GLN A 117 13.64 -19.73 15.60
N PRO A 118 13.51 -19.60 16.94
CA PRO A 118 14.16 -18.54 17.72
C PRO A 118 15.70 -18.58 17.65
N PHE A 119 16.31 -19.77 17.54
CA PHE A 119 17.76 -19.89 17.39
C PHE A 119 18.25 -19.30 16.06
N LYS A 120 17.59 -19.63 14.94
CA LYS A 120 17.91 -19.00 13.65
C LYS A 120 17.52 -17.53 13.61
N ALA A 121 16.48 -17.14 14.35
CA ALA A 121 16.12 -15.75 14.54
C ALA A 121 17.27 -14.98 15.19
N LYS A 122 17.96 -15.55 16.19
CA LYS A 122 19.12 -14.94 16.84
C LYS A 122 20.26 -14.68 15.84
N ASP A 123 20.57 -15.67 15.00
CA ASP A 123 21.64 -15.59 14.01
C ASP A 123 21.29 -14.75 12.76
N TRP A 124 20.02 -14.34 12.62
CA TRP A 124 19.58 -13.50 11.52
C TRP A 124 20.31 -12.16 11.51
N LYS A 125 21.04 -11.89 10.41
CA LYS A 125 21.85 -10.69 10.23
C LYS A 125 21.09 -9.63 9.45
N ARG A 126 21.26 -8.36 9.85
CA ARG A 126 20.70 -7.16 9.20
C ARG A 126 20.94 -7.12 7.68
N ARG A 127 22.07 -7.65 7.20
CA ARG A 127 22.42 -7.70 5.77
C ARG A 127 21.38 -8.45 4.92
N TYR A 128 20.69 -9.44 5.49
CA TYR A 128 19.67 -10.21 4.77
C TYR A 128 18.45 -9.34 4.49
N ASP A 129 17.99 -8.56 5.47
CA ASP A 129 16.86 -7.65 5.28
C ASP A 129 17.19 -6.54 4.28
N VAL A 130 18.44 -6.03 4.28
CA VAL A 130 18.91 -5.07 3.26
C VAL A 130 18.95 -5.71 1.88
N ALA A 131 19.51 -6.92 1.74
CA ALA A 131 19.57 -7.63 0.47
C ALA A 131 18.17 -7.93 -0.10
N ILE A 132 17.26 -8.41 0.73
CA ILE A 132 15.86 -8.65 0.36
C ILE A 132 15.19 -7.33 -0.08
N SER A 133 15.40 -6.24 0.66
CA SER A 133 14.81 -4.94 0.31
C SER A 133 15.35 -4.40 -1.02
N MET A 134 16.66 -4.51 -1.27
CA MET A 134 17.25 -4.13 -2.56
C MET A 134 16.70 -4.98 -3.71
N ALA A 135 16.53 -6.29 -3.50
CA ALA A 135 15.93 -7.18 -4.49
C ALA A 135 14.47 -6.79 -4.77
N ILE A 136 13.68 -6.46 -3.74
CA ILE A 136 12.30 -5.98 -3.91
C ILE A 136 12.28 -4.69 -4.73
N TRP A 137 13.10 -3.70 -4.39
CA TRP A 137 13.15 -2.44 -5.15
C TRP A 137 13.54 -2.65 -6.61
N LEU A 138 14.52 -3.52 -6.88
CA LEU A 138 14.92 -3.84 -8.23
C LEU A 138 13.81 -4.55 -9.01
N VAL A 139 13.24 -5.62 -8.45
CA VAL A 139 12.22 -6.44 -9.10
C VAL A 139 10.94 -5.64 -9.33
N VAL A 140 10.42 -5.00 -8.28
CA VAL A 140 9.19 -4.19 -8.38
C VAL A 140 9.43 -2.97 -9.26
N GLY A 141 10.57 -2.31 -9.11
CA GLY A 141 10.93 -1.15 -9.93
C GLY A 141 10.92 -1.49 -11.42
N VAL A 142 11.62 -2.55 -11.81
CA VAL A 142 11.66 -3.02 -13.21
C VAL A 142 10.28 -3.49 -13.68
N ALA A 143 9.56 -4.28 -12.87
CA ALA A 143 8.23 -4.79 -13.23
C ALA A 143 7.20 -3.67 -13.43
N CYS A 144 7.39 -2.53 -12.78
CA CYS A 144 6.50 -1.38 -12.91
C CYS A 144 6.82 -0.46 -14.11
N LEU A 145 7.97 -0.60 -14.78
CA LEU A 145 8.38 0.26 -15.91
C LEU A 145 7.51 0.14 -17.18
N PRO A 146 6.92 -1.03 -17.54
CA PRO A 146 6.07 -1.12 -18.72
C PRO A 146 4.83 -0.22 -18.64
N PHE A 147 4.27 -0.02 -17.45
CA PHE A 147 3.08 0.81 -17.21
C PHE A 147 3.22 2.27 -17.73
N PRO A 148 4.24 3.05 -17.32
CA PRO A 148 4.47 4.38 -17.88
C PRO A 148 4.93 4.37 -19.34
N ILE A 149 5.70 3.37 -19.79
CA ILE A 149 6.14 3.29 -21.20
C ILE A 149 4.94 3.14 -22.14
N MET A 150 4.01 2.24 -21.81
CA MET A 150 2.77 2.08 -22.56
C MET A 150 1.93 3.37 -22.56
N ARG A 151 1.94 4.12 -21.45
CA ARG A 151 1.24 5.40 -21.32
C ARG A 151 1.86 6.51 -22.17
N SER A 152 3.19 6.63 -22.20
CA SER A 152 3.90 7.68 -22.94
C SER A 152 3.52 7.72 -24.43
N LYS A 153 3.27 6.55 -25.03
CA LYS A 153 2.87 6.42 -26.43
C LYS A 153 1.47 6.98 -26.71
N GLY A 154 0.55 6.92 -25.76
CA GLY A 154 -0.80 7.46 -25.91
C GLY A 154 -0.91 8.96 -25.60
N MET A 155 0.01 9.51 -24.79
CA MET A 155 0.06 10.96 -24.55
C MET A 155 0.49 11.77 -25.78
N ALA A 156 1.18 11.14 -26.75
CA ALA A 156 1.56 11.80 -28.01
C ALA A 156 0.34 12.21 -28.86
N GLU A 157 -0.85 11.64 -28.61
CA GLU A 157 -2.08 11.91 -29.36
C GLU A 157 -3.03 12.91 -28.66
N HIS A 158 -2.93 13.09 -27.33
CA HIS A 158 -3.85 13.93 -26.55
C HIS A 158 -3.11 14.75 -25.46
N ASN A 159 -2.80 16.02 -25.76
CA ASN A 159 -1.89 16.85 -24.96
C ASN A 159 -2.38 17.29 -23.56
N SER A 160 -3.65 17.11 -23.21
CA SER A 160 -4.24 17.70 -21.99
C SER A 160 -4.61 16.73 -20.87
N SER A 161 -4.54 15.41 -21.10
CA SER A 161 -5.09 14.41 -20.17
C SER A 161 -4.05 13.43 -19.63
N CYS A 162 -3.67 13.58 -18.35
CA CYS A 162 -2.63 12.76 -17.71
C CYS A 162 -3.16 11.49 -17.04
N PHE A 163 -4.37 11.43 -16.48
CA PHE A 163 -4.91 10.22 -15.83
C PHE A 163 -6.26 9.76 -16.40
N ALA A 164 -6.66 10.21 -17.60
CA ALA A 164 -7.78 9.58 -18.29
C ALA A 164 -7.45 8.11 -18.59
N ASP A 165 -8.50 7.28 -18.53
CA ASP A 165 -8.46 5.86 -18.88
C ASP A 165 -7.81 5.74 -20.24
N LEU A 166 -6.59 5.19 -20.27
CA LEU A 166 -5.97 4.84 -21.52
C LEU A 166 -6.72 3.61 -22.03
N GLN A 167 -7.13 3.67 -23.30
CA GLN A 167 -7.44 2.47 -24.06
C GLN A 167 -6.20 1.58 -23.98
N VAL A 168 -6.32 0.43 -23.34
CA VAL A 168 -5.30 -0.61 -23.42
C VAL A 168 -5.19 -0.91 -24.90
N ARG A 169 -4.13 -0.41 -25.54
CA ARG A 169 -3.91 -0.57 -26.98
C ARG A 169 -3.94 -2.07 -27.23
N GLU A 170 -4.80 -2.51 -28.15
CA GLU A 170 -4.98 -3.93 -28.47
C GLU A 170 -3.61 -4.57 -28.71
N ILE A 171 -3.13 -5.33 -27.73
CA ILE A 171 -1.94 -6.15 -27.91
C ILE A 171 -2.35 -7.27 -28.87
N THR A 172 -1.47 -7.59 -29.82
CA THR A 172 -1.73 -8.43 -31.00
C THR A 172 -2.34 -9.81 -30.70
N SER A 173 -2.27 -10.29 -29.45
CA SER A 173 -2.99 -11.49 -28.98
C SER A 173 -3.66 -11.25 -27.63
N LYS A 174 -5.00 -11.25 -27.63
CA LYS A 174 -5.84 -11.22 -26.41
C LYS A 174 -5.47 -12.34 -25.44
N VAL A 175 -5.16 -13.52 -25.96
CA VAL A 175 -4.81 -14.70 -25.15
C VAL A 175 -3.48 -14.49 -24.42
N ALA A 176 -2.47 -13.94 -25.10
CA ALA A 176 -1.17 -13.66 -24.49
C ALA A 176 -1.29 -12.59 -23.38
N THR A 177 -2.08 -11.54 -23.61
CA THR A 177 -2.35 -10.49 -22.63
C THR A 177 -3.04 -11.03 -21.38
N VAL A 178 -4.10 -11.82 -21.55
CA VAL A 178 -4.84 -12.43 -20.44
C VAL A 178 -3.95 -13.40 -19.67
N LEU A 179 -3.12 -14.19 -20.34
CA LEU A 179 -2.21 -15.13 -19.68
C LEU A 179 -1.11 -14.40 -18.90
N MET A 180 -0.47 -13.38 -19.48
CA MET A 180 0.55 -12.60 -18.79
C MET A 180 -0.02 -11.84 -17.59
N MET A 181 -1.21 -11.24 -17.72
CA MET A 181 -1.86 -10.52 -16.61
C MET A 181 -2.38 -11.48 -15.55
N GLY A 182 -2.99 -12.60 -15.96
CA GLY A 182 -3.45 -13.63 -15.03
C GLY A 182 -2.30 -14.23 -14.22
N THR A 183 -1.15 -14.49 -14.85
CA THR A 183 0.05 -14.95 -14.14
C THR A 183 0.65 -13.87 -13.24
N ALA A 184 0.67 -12.61 -13.68
CA ALA A 184 1.10 -11.49 -12.85
C ALA A 184 0.22 -11.28 -11.61
N GLU A 185 -1.11 -11.40 -11.74
CA GLU A 185 -2.04 -11.32 -10.61
C GLU A 185 -1.95 -12.54 -9.69
N LEU A 186 -1.77 -13.75 -10.26
CA LEU A 186 -1.57 -14.96 -9.46
C LEU A 186 -0.31 -14.85 -8.58
N LEU A 187 0.81 -14.43 -9.17
CA LEU A 187 2.08 -14.32 -8.45
C LEU A 187 2.16 -13.06 -7.58
N GLY A 188 1.62 -11.93 -8.06
CA GLY A 188 1.71 -10.61 -7.42
C GLY A 188 0.64 -10.34 -6.37
N PHE A 189 -0.47 -11.08 -6.37
CA PHE A 189 -1.55 -10.91 -5.40
C PHE A 189 -1.88 -12.21 -4.65
N VAL A 190 -2.21 -13.30 -5.35
CA VAL A 190 -2.66 -14.55 -4.69
C VAL A 190 -1.52 -15.18 -3.88
N GLY A 191 -0.29 -15.17 -4.40
CA GLY A 191 0.91 -15.59 -3.66
C GLY A 191 1.08 -14.84 -2.33
N PRO A 192 1.24 -13.51 -2.34
CA PRO A 192 1.30 -12.70 -1.12
C PRO A 192 0.13 -12.90 -0.16
N LEU A 193 -1.11 -12.95 -0.68
CA LEU A 193 -2.31 -13.16 0.13
C LEU A 193 -2.24 -14.49 0.90
N THR A 194 -1.95 -15.58 0.19
CA THR A 194 -1.88 -16.92 0.80
C THR A 194 -0.79 -16.99 1.86
N ILE A 195 0.37 -16.38 1.61
CA ILE A 195 1.48 -16.31 2.58
C ILE A 195 1.05 -15.54 3.84
N ILE A 196 0.47 -14.34 3.69
CA ILE A 196 0.06 -13.51 4.82
C ILE A 196 -1.02 -14.21 5.66
N LEU A 197 -2.03 -14.79 5.01
CA LEU A 197 -3.10 -15.53 5.69
C LEU A 197 -2.55 -16.77 6.39
N PHE A 198 -1.66 -17.52 5.76
CA PHE A 198 -1.00 -18.68 6.36
C PHE A 198 -0.18 -18.28 7.59
N CYS A 199 0.66 -17.25 7.48
CA CYS A 199 1.47 -16.73 8.59
C CYS A 199 0.57 -16.29 9.76
N THR A 200 -0.54 -15.61 9.45
CA THR A 200 -1.51 -15.13 10.45
C THR A 200 -2.21 -16.28 11.15
N TRP A 201 -2.71 -17.26 10.38
CA TRP A 201 -3.38 -18.44 10.92
C TRP A 201 -2.46 -19.26 11.83
N LYS A 202 -1.25 -19.58 11.36
CA LYS A 202 -0.26 -20.32 12.17
C LYS A 202 0.10 -19.58 13.46
N THR A 203 0.35 -18.27 13.36
CA THR A 203 0.65 -17.44 14.54
C THR A 203 -0.49 -17.43 15.55
N LYS A 204 -1.75 -17.40 15.08
CA LYS A 204 -2.95 -17.49 15.94
C LYS A 204 -3.05 -18.85 16.64
N VAL A 205 -2.83 -19.94 15.92
CA VAL A 205 -2.83 -21.30 16.50
C VAL A 205 -1.71 -21.46 17.53
N SER A 206 -0.53 -20.89 17.29
CA SER A 206 0.60 -20.94 18.24
C SER A 206 0.28 -20.29 19.61
N LEU A 207 -0.69 -19.38 19.67
CA LEU A 207 -1.12 -18.73 20.91
C LEU A 207 -2.17 -19.54 21.68
N GLN A 208 -2.83 -20.49 21.03
CA GLN A 208 -3.87 -21.33 21.63
C GLN A 208 -3.33 -22.63 22.25
N GLY A 209 -2.03 -22.94 22.05
CA GLY A 209 -1.40 -24.13 22.65
C GLY A 209 -1.21 -24.00 24.17
N PHE A 210 -1.48 -25.07 24.92
CA PHE A 210 -1.58 -25.10 26.39
C PHE A 210 -0.26 -24.95 27.18
N HIS A 211 0.91 -24.89 26.52
CA HIS A 211 2.22 -24.77 27.18
C HIS A 211 2.95 -23.48 26.77
N ILE A 212 2.59 -22.34 27.37
CA ILE A 212 3.23 -21.04 27.10
C ILE A 212 3.68 -20.41 28.41
N THR A 213 4.99 -20.21 28.57
CA THR A 213 5.57 -19.39 29.66
C THR A 213 5.18 -17.92 29.49
N GLN A 214 4.93 -17.22 30.59
CA GLN A 214 4.38 -15.86 30.62
C GLN A 214 5.22 -14.85 29.80
N GLU A 215 6.55 -14.95 29.80
CA GLU A 215 7.45 -14.09 29.01
C GLU A 215 7.31 -14.32 27.49
N SER A 216 7.24 -15.59 27.06
CA SER A 216 7.02 -15.97 25.65
C SER A 216 5.63 -15.54 25.14
N SER A 217 4.63 -15.41 26.02
CA SER A 217 3.27 -14.99 25.64
C SER A 217 3.22 -13.55 25.12
N GLY A 218 4.08 -12.66 25.65
CA GLY A 218 4.14 -11.24 25.28
C GLY A 218 4.65 -11.03 23.86
N GLU A 219 5.79 -11.65 23.52
CA GLU A 219 6.38 -11.59 22.18
C GLU A 219 5.47 -12.23 21.13
N ARG A 220 4.85 -13.37 21.46
CA ARG A 220 3.86 -14.04 20.61
C ARG A 220 2.67 -13.15 20.31
N ARG A 221 2.09 -12.52 21.32
CA ARG A 221 0.95 -11.60 21.16
C ARG A 221 1.32 -10.38 20.32
N LYS A 222 2.54 -9.86 20.48
CA LYS A 222 3.07 -8.79 19.64
C LYS A 222 3.20 -9.24 18.18
N ALA A 223 3.79 -10.41 17.93
CA ALA A 223 3.90 -10.98 16.59
C ALA A 223 2.51 -11.22 15.96
N LEU A 224 1.53 -11.74 16.72
CA LEU A 224 0.15 -11.92 16.24
C LEU A 224 -0.48 -10.60 15.82
N LYS A 225 -0.39 -9.56 16.67
CA LYS A 225 -0.92 -8.24 16.34
C LYS A 225 -0.33 -7.72 15.04
N MET A 226 0.98 -7.90 14.83
CA MET A 226 1.63 -7.45 13.61
C MET A 226 1.15 -8.18 12.35
N VAL A 227 1.17 -9.52 12.35
CA VAL A 227 0.76 -10.29 11.17
C VAL A 227 -0.73 -10.10 10.88
N THR A 228 -1.54 -9.95 11.93
CA THR A 228 -2.97 -9.62 11.80
C THR A 228 -3.16 -8.24 11.17
N MET A 229 -2.38 -7.22 11.58
CA MET A 229 -2.45 -5.90 10.95
C MET A 229 -2.01 -5.93 9.49
N CYS A 230 -0.93 -6.67 9.17
CA CYS A 230 -0.52 -6.86 7.77
C CYS A 230 -1.66 -7.51 6.94
N ALA A 231 -2.35 -8.51 7.49
CA ALA A 231 -3.49 -9.14 6.85
C ALA A 231 -4.67 -8.19 6.67
N ILE A 232 -4.98 -7.34 7.67
CA ILE A 232 -6.05 -6.34 7.58
C ILE A 232 -5.73 -5.33 6.48
N VAL A 233 -4.53 -4.73 6.48
CA VAL A 233 -4.12 -3.77 5.44
C VAL A 233 -4.22 -4.42 4.07
N PHE A 234 -3.69 -5.65 3.93
CA PHE A 234 -3.72 -6.35 2.66
C PHE A 234 -5.15 -6.62 2.15
N CYS A 235 -6.02 -7.15 3.01
CA CYS A 235 -7.39 -7.49 2.65
C CYS A 235 -8.27 -6.26 2.41
N VAL A 236 -8.01 -5.13 3.07
CA VAL A 236 -8.81 -3.90 2.94
C VAL A 236 -8.32 -3.03 1.78
N CYS A 237 -7.00 -2.88 1.63
CA CYS A 237 -6.42 -1.97 0.63
C CYS A 237 -6.14 -2.64 -0.70
N PHE A 238 -5.56 -3.85 -0.71
CA PHE A 238 -5.06 -4.46 -1.96
C PHE A 238 -6.03 -5.48 -2.55
N ALA A 239 -6.67 -6.32 -1.73
CA ALA A 239 -7.53 -7.38 -2.25
C ALA A 239 -8.72 -6.89 -3.10
N PRO A 240 -9.45 -5.82 -2.73
CA PRO A 240 -10.55 -5.33 -3.56
C PRO A 240 -10.05 -4.86 -4.93
N TYR A 241 -8.88 -4.22 -4.97
CA TYR A 241 -8.25 -3.76 -6.20
C TYR A 241 -7.83 -4.91 -7.11
N HIS A 242 -7.06 -5.88 -6.62
CA HIS A 242 -6.57 -6.96 -7.47
C HIS A 242 -7.67 -7.89 -7.96
N ILE A 243 -8.67 -8.16 -7.12
CA ILE A 243 -9.87 -8.91 -7.54
C ILE A 243 -10.59 -8.16 -8.66
N ASN A 244 -10.88 -6.86 -8.48
CA ASN A 244 -11.55 -6.07 -9.51
C ASN A 244 -10.71 -5.87 -10.77
N PHE A 245 -9.39 -5.70 -10.61
CA PHE A 245 -8.46 -5.45 -11.71
C PHE A 245 -8.41 -6.63 -12.68
N PHE A 246 -8.43 -7.86 -12.17
CA PHE A 246 -8.54 -9.06 -13.01
C PHE A 246 -9.78 -9.01 -13.92
N PHE A 247 -10.96 -8.75 -13.36
CA PHE A 247 -12.18 -8.59 -14.15
C PHE A 247 -12.13 -7.37 -15.07
N TYR A 248 -11.54 -6.26 -14.61
CA TYR A 248 -11.43 -5.01 -15.37
C TYR A 248 -10.65 -5.25 -16.66
N MET A 249 -9.55 -6.01 -16.59
CA MET A 249 -8.78 -6.35 -17.78
C MET A 249 -9.54 -7.30 -18.72
N LEU A 250 -10.26 -8.29 -18.20
CA LEU A 250 -11.09 -9.18 -19.02
C LEU A 250 -12.23 -8.43 -19.76
N VAL A 251 -12.82 -7.44 -19.10
CA VAL A 251 -13.84 -6.55 -19.70
C VAL A 251 -13.20 -5.64 -20.75
N LYS A 252 -12.03 -5.04 -20.46
CA LYS A 252 -11.31 -4.16 -21.41
C LYS A 252 -10.83 -4.89 -22.67
N GLU A 253 -10.37 -6.13 -22.54
CA GLU A 253 -9.97 -6.99 -23.66
C GLU A 253 -11.16 -7.63 -24.41
N LYS A 254 -12.40 -7.30 -24.01
CA LYS A 254 -13.65 -7.82 -24.59
C LYS A 254 -13.75 -9.36 -24.51
N VAL A 255 -13.11 -9.97 -23.52
CA VAL A 255 -13.24 -11.41 -23.21
C VAL A 255 -14.55 -11.67 -22.49
N ILE A 256 -14.90 -10.79 -21.55
CA ILE A 256 -16.20 -10.77 -20.89
C ILE A 256 -17.05 -9.68 -21.54
N SER A 257 -18.19 -10.09 -22.12
CA SER A 257 -19.18 -9.19 -22.73
C SER A 257 -20.47 -9.07 -21.91
N ASN A 258 -20.52 -9.68 -20.71
CA ASN A 258 -21.68 -9.56 -19.83
C ASN A 258 -21.83 -8.11 -19.33
N CYS A 259 -22.98 -7.49 -19.62
CA CYS A 259 -23.22 -6.06 -19.35
C CYS A 259 -23.21 -5.74 -17.84
N ILE A 260 -23.80 -6.61 -17.02
CA ILE A 260 -23.89 -6.42 -15.56
C ILE A 260 -22.47 -6.46 -14.97
N LEU A 261 -21.70 -7.49 -15.31
CA LEU A 261 -20.33 -7.64 -14.81
C LEU A 261 -19.42 -6.51 -15.30
N SER A 262 -19.57 -6.08 -16.56
CA SER A 262 -18.84 -4.93 -17.11
C SER A 262 -19.16 -3.64 -16.35
N THR A 263 -20.45 -3.38 -16.09
CA THR A 263 -20.90 -2.21 -15.34
C THR A 263 -20.31 -2.21 -13.93
N ILE A 264 -20.49 -3.31 -13.18
CA ILE A 264 -20.00 -3.44 -11.80
C ILE A 264 -18.49 -3.20 -11.76
N THR A 265 -17.75 -3.86 -12.64
CA THR A 265 -16.28 -3.82 -12.66
C THR A 265 -15.75 -2.42 -12.97
N LEU A 266 -16.35 -1.74 -13.94
CA LEU A 266 -15.96 -0.38 -14.32
C LEU A 266 -16.29 0.64 -13.21
N TYR A 267 -17.46 0.51 -12.55
CA TYR A 267 -17.87 1.38 -11.45
C TYR A 267 -17.09 1.11 -10.15
N ALA A 268 -16.69 -0.13 -9.88
CA ALA A 268 -15.92 -0.49 -8.70
C ALA A 268 -14.47 -0.03 -8.79
N GLN A 269 -13.89 0.06 -10.00
CA GLN A 269 -12.48 0.35 -10.20
C GLN A 269 -11.99 1.64 -9.49
N PRO A 270 -12.68 2.80 -9.58
CA PRO A 270 -12.29 3.99 -8.82
C PRO A 270 -12.28 3.82 -7.30
N PHE A 271 -13.27 3.11 -6.75
CA PHE A 271 -13.33 2.81 -5.32
C PHE A 271 -12.19 1.90 -4.89
N CYS A 272 -11.94 0.83 -5.66
CA CYS A 272 -10.86 -0.09 -5.36
C CYS A 272 -9.47 0.56 -5.42
N LEU A 273 -9.21 1.42 -6.42
CA LEU A 273 -7.96 2.20 -6.47
C LEU A 273 -7.83 3.16 -5.29
N SER A 274 -8.95 3.75 -4.85
CA SER A 274 -9.00 4.66 -3.71
C SER A 274 -8.70 3.91 -2.40
N LEU A 275 -9.27 2.72 -2.21
CA LEU A 275 -8.95 1.81 -1.10
C LEU A 275 -7.48 1.41 -1.10
N ALA A 276 -6.92 1.10 -2.27
CA ALA A 276 -5.50 0.78 -2.42
C ALA A 276 -4.57 1.98 -2.18
N SER A 277 -5.08 3.21 -2.09
CA SER A 277 -4.30 4.38 -1.67
C SER A 277 -4.44 4.69 -0.18
N LEU A 278 -5.32 3.99 0.55
CA LEU A 278 -5.43 4.14 2.00
C LEU A 278 -4.34 3.38 2.76
N ASP A 279 -3.56 2.51 2.08
CA ASP A 279 -2.47 1.74 2.67
C ASP A 279 -1.48 2.64 3.42
N CYS A 280 -1.09 3.77 2.83
CA CYS A 280 -0.15 4.73 3.38
C CYS A 280 -0.65 5.36 4.69
N CYS A 281 -1.96 5.35 4.95
CA CYS A 281 -2.54 5.83 6.21
C CYS A 281 -2.69 4.70 7.26
N LEU A 282 -2.80 3.44 6.82
CA LEU A 282 -2.95 2.29 7.71
C LEU A 282 -1.60 1.69 8.13
N ASP A 283 -0.58 1.75 7.28
CA ASP A 283 0.76 1.24 7.58
C ASP A 283 1.41 1.92 8.81
N PRO A 284 1.20 3.23 9.07
CA PRO A 284 1.57 3.85 10.33
C PRO A 284 1.03 3.19 11.60
N ILE A 285 -0.16 2.58 11.52
CA ILE A 285 -0.76 1.84 12.63
C ILE A 285 0.03 0.55 12.91
N LEU A 286 0.59 -0.10 11.89
CA LEU A 286 1.51 -1.22 12.04
C LEU A 286 2.72 -0.80 12.90
N TYR A 287 3.29 0.38 12.65
CA TYR A 287 4.45 0.90 13.38
C TYR A 287 4.13 1.19 14.86
N PHE A 288 2.93 1.73 15.13
CA PHE A 288 2.44 1.99 16.49
C PHE A 288 2.32 0.71 17.33
N PHE A 289 1.79 -0.38 16.76
CA PHE A 289 1.73 -1.67 17.47
C PHE A 289 3.09 -2.39 17.54
N MET A 290 4.05 -1.97 16.73
CA MET A 290 5.36 -2.61 16.62
C MET A 290 6.40 -2.16 17.64
N THR A 291 6.29 -0.95 18.19
CA THR A 291 7.35 -0.39 19.05
C THR A 291 6.77 0.23 20.31
N SER A 292 7.13 -0.35 21.45
CA SER A 292 6.95 0.27 22.77
C SER A 292 7.61 1.64 22.79
N GLU A 293 8.71 1.81 22.05
CA GLU A 293 9.39 3.08 21.88
C GLU A 293 8.56 4.12 21.12
N PHE A 294 7.73 3.74 20.13
CA PHE A 294 6.84 4.69 19.45
C PHE A 294 5.64 5.04 20.32
N GLN A 295 5.14 4.07 21.10
CA GLN A 295 4.13 4.32 22.15
C GLN A 295 4.68 5.26 23.24
N ASP A 296 5.93 5.06 23.67
CA ASP A 296 6.61 5.87 24.68
C ASP A 296 6.97 7.28 24.16
N GLN A 297 7.32 7.42 22.88
CA GLN A 297 7.61 8.73 22.30
C GLN A 297 6.34 9.55 22.03
N ILE A 298 5.25 8.90 21.60
CA ILE A 298 3.93 9.54 21.48
C ILE A 298 3.40 9.89 22.88
N SER A 299 3.51 9.00 23.86
CA SER A 299 3.09 9.29 25.24
C SER A 299 3.92 10.43 25.84
N ARG A 300 5.24 10.49 25.62
CA ARG A 300 6.07 11.63 26.04
C ARG A 300 5.69 12.92 25.32
N HIS A 301 5.52 12.92 24.00
CA HIS A 301 5.13 14.14 23.27
C HIS A 301 3.73 14.62 23.64
N SER A 302 2.76 13.72 23.73
CA SER A 302 1.39 14.05 24.20
C SER A 302 1.40 14.56 25.64
N SER A 303 2.20 13.97 26.53
CA SER A 303 2.37 14.47 27.91
C SER A 303 2.99 15.86 27.95
N ILE A 304 3.99 16.14 27.09
CA ILE A 304 4.61 17.47 26.97
C ILE A 304 3.59 18.49 26.44
N VAL A 305 2.81 18.14 25.42
CA VAL A 305 1.78 19.02 24.83
C VAL A 305 0.62 19.26 25.81
N ILE A 306 0.21 18.24 26.57
CA ILE A 306 -0.80 18.37 27.63
C ILE A 306 -0.26 19.27 28.74
N ARG A 307 0.99 19.07 29.16
CA ARG A 307 1.65 19.89 30.18
C ARG A 307 1.80 21.35 29.72
N SER A 308 2.21 21.61 28.48
CA SER A 308 2.30 22.97 27.95
C SER A 308 0.93 23.65 27.83
N ARG A 309 -0.12 22.90 27.47
CA ARG A 309 -1.50 23.43 27.45
C ARG A 309 -2.03 23.72 28.85
N LEU A 310 -1.73 22.88 29.84
CA LEU A 310 -2.09 23.11 31.24
C LEU A 310 -1.40 24.37 31.79
N MET A 311 -0.09 24.53 31.55
CA MET A 311 0.66 25.71 31.99
C MET A 311 0.19 27.00 31.30
N SER A 312 -0.18 26.93 30.01
CA SER A 312 -0.80 28.07 29.30
C SER A 312 -2.16 28.45 29.91
N LYS A 313 -2.97 27.46 30.33
CA LYS A 313 -4.27 27.70 30.96
C LYS A 313 -4.14 28.31 32.36
N GLU A 314 -3.17 27.87 33.16
CA GLU A 314 -2.85 28.48 34.47
C GLU A 314 -2.39 29.93 34.34
N SER A 315 -1.60 30.27 33.31
CA SER A 315 -1.16 31.65 33.05
C SER A 315 -2.30 32.58 32.60
N ALA A 316 -3.35 32.02 31.99
CA ALA A 316 -4.51 32.78 31.53
C ALA A 316 -5.58 32.95 32.62
N SER A 317 -5.59 32.10 33.66
CA SER A 317 -6.48 32.21 34.82
C SER A 317 -5.91 33.04 35.98
N SER A 318 -4.69 33.57 35.82
CA SER A 318 -4.01 34.42 36.81
C SER A 318 -4.05 35.91 36.45
N PHE A 319 -4.90 36.29 35.48
CA PHE A 319 -5.33 37.65 35.17
C PHE A 319 -6.81 37.81 35.47
#